data_AF-A0A354V6M2-F1
#
_entry.id   AF-A0A354V6M2-F1
#
_cell.length_a   1.000
_cell.length_b   1.000
_cell.length_c   1.000
_cell.angle_alpha   90.00
_cell.angle_beta   90.00
_cell.angle_gamma   90.00
#
_symmetry.space_group_name_H-M   'P 1'
#
loop_
_entity.id
_entity.type
_entity.pdbx_description
1 polymer ?
#
loop_
_entity_poly.entity_id
_entity_poly.type
_entity_poly.pdbx_seq_one_letter_code
_entity_poly.pdbx_strand_id
1 'polypeptide(L)'
;GYVGRDVESIVRDLVDASLNMLRESSRKNVQAKAEAAAEERLITALVGDEAAADTRSKFRRMLRNGEFEQKEIEVAVSDPGSSPIGQLDMPGMPPGQVINLSEMMKGIMGNRPPVKRRMTVEAARRILEAEEADNLLDNDQLTKEAVSHAENNGIVFLDEIDKICARTSEGGFRGGDVSREGVQRDLLP
;
A
#
# COMPACT_ATOMS: atom_id res chain seq x y z
N GLY A 1 -29.82 -8.20 -13.63
CA GLY A 1 -29.99 -7.30 -12.47
C GLY A 1 -28.77 -6.44 -12.38
N TYR A 2 -28.91 -5.17 -11.99
CA TYR A 2 -27.75 -4.34 -11.67
C TYR A 2 -27.08 -4.94 -10.44
N VAL A 3 -25.89 -5.51 -10.61
CA VAL A 3 -24.99 -5.86 -9.50
C VAL A 3 -24.18 -4.59 -9.26
N GLY A 4 -24.76 -3.66 -8.50
CA GLY A 4 -24.06 -2.44 -8.08
C GLY A 4 -23.01 -2.75 -7.02
N ARG A 5 -22.00 -1.88 -6.87
CA ARG A 5 -21.13 -1.87 -5.69
C ARG A 5 -21.99 -1.66 -4.44
N ASP A 6 -21.68 -2.39 -3.39
CA ASP A 6 -22.29 -2.28 -2.06
C ASP A 6 -22.12 -0.85 -1.52
N VAL A 7 -23.16 -0.27 -0.90
CA VAL A 7 -23.09 1.07 -0.31
C VAL A 7 -22.05 1.13 0.80
N GLU A 8 -21.81 0.02 1.50
CA GLU A 8 -20.73 -0.07 2.49
C GLU A 8 -19.34 0.17 1.89
N SER A 9 -19.16 -0.04 0.58
CA SER A 9 -17.88 0.23 -0.10
C SER A 9 -17.50 1.71 -0.05
N ILE A 10 -18.47 2.63 0.07
CA ILE A 10 -18.18 4.07 0.24
C ILE A 10 -17.42 4.31 1.55
N VAL A 11 -17.85 3.67 2.63
CA VAL A 11 -17.22 3.80 3.95
C VAL A 11 -15.86 3.10 3.97
N ARG A 12 -15.74 1.93 3.35
CA ARG A 12 -14.45 1.22 3.21
C ARG A 12 -13.44 2.06 2.43
N ASP A 13 -13.85 2.61 1.28
CA ASP A 13 -13.01 3.48 0.45
C ASP A 13 -12.58 4.76 1.23
N LEU A 14 -13.46 5.32 2.08
CA LEU A 14 -13.15 6.47 2.94
C LEU A 14 -12.11 6.14 4.03
N VAL A 15 -12.22 4.97 4.66
CA VAL A 15 -11.23 4.49 5.65
C VAL A 15 -9.89 4.23 4.96
N ASP A 16 -9.89 3.61 3.79
CA ASP A 16 -8.67 3.36 3.01
C ASP A 16 -7.99 4.67 2.60
N ALA A 17 -8.77 5.68 2.19
CA ALA A 17 -8.25 7.02 1.90
C ALA A 17 -7.60 7.64 3.15
N SER A 18 -8.25 7.54 4.31
CA SER A 18 -7.70 8.03 5.59
C SER A 18 -6.41 7.31 5.98
N LEU A 19 -6.36 5.99 5.80
CA LEU A 19 -5.17 5.18 6.08
C LEU A 19 -3.98 5.60 5.19
N ASN A 20 -4.23 5.84 3.90
CA ASN A 20 -3.20 6.29 2.98
C ASN A 20 -2.66 7.68 3.35
N MET A 21 -3.54 8.62 3.71
CA MET A 21 -3.14 9.95 4.16
C MET A 21 -2.29 9.89 5.44
N LEU A 22 -2.71 9.09 6.42
CA LEU A 22 -1.97 8.92 7.68
C LEU A 22 -0.63 8.22 7.47
N ARG A 23 -0.58 7.19 6.62
CA ARG A 23 0.68 6.54 6.23
C ARG A 23 1.66 7.53 5.62
N GLU A 24 1.22 8.38 4.69
CA GLU A 24 2.09 9.37 4.07
C GLU A 24 2.63 10.39 5.09
N SER A 25 1.75 10.85 6.00
CA SER A 25 2.14 11.76 7.10
C SER A 25 3.14 11.10 8.05
N SER A 26 2.88 9.87 8.46
CA SER A 26 3.73 9.13 9.39
C SER A 26 5.08 8.78 8.78
N ARG A 27 5.15 8.45 7.49
CA ARG A 27 6.42 8.29 6.76
C ARG A 27 7.29 9.55 6.83
N LYS A 28 6.70 10.74 6.67
CA LYS A 28 7.42 12.02 6.82
C LYS A 28 7.97 12.20 8.24
N ASN A 29 7.21 11.78 9.26
CA ASN A 29 7.64 11.89 10.66
C ASN A 29 8.81 10.95 11.02
N VAL A 30 8.93 9.80 10.33
CA VAL A 30 10.01 8.83 10.57
C VAL A 30 11.17 8.96 9.59
N GLN A 31 11.10 9.88 8.62
CA GLN A 31 12.07 10.02 7.53
C GLN A 31 13.53 10.06 8.03
N ALA A 32 13.86 10.91 9.00
CA ALA A 32 15.23 11.02 9.51
C ALA A 32 15.76 9.72 10.15
N LYS A 33 14.89 8.93 10.77
CA LYS A 33 15.25 7.63 11.34
C LYS A 33 15.42 6.58 10.24
N ALA A 34 14.54 6.60 9.24
CA ALA A 34 14.61 5.73 8.08
C ALA A 34 15.89 5.97 7.27
N GLU A 35 16.24 7.23 7.02
CA GLU A 35 17.50 7.63 6.35
C GLU A 35 18.74 7.11 7.10
N ALA A 36 18.76 7.25 8.43
CA ALA A 36 19.87 6.74 9.24
C ALA A 36 19.98 5.20 9.21
N ALA A 37 18.86 4.49 9.25
CA ALA A 37 18.84 3.03 9.16
C ALA A 37 19.26 2.52 7.77
N ALA A 38 18.76 3.18 6.71
CA ALA A 38 19.15 2.89 5.33
C ALA A 38 20.64 3.15 5.10
N GLU A 39 21.17 4.24 5.66
CA GLU A 39 22.60 4.56 5.63
C GLU A 39 23.45 3.45 6.26
N GLU A 40 23.05 2.90 7.41
CA GLU A 40 23.76 1.78 8.03
C GLU A 40 23.74 0.51 7.17
N ARG A 41 22.62 0.18 6.51
CA ARG A 41 22.53 -0.95 5.56
C ARG A 41 23.44 -0.75 4.36
N LEU A 42 23.51 0.47 3.81
CA LEU A 42 24.41 0.81 2.70
C LEU A 42 25.88 0.70 3.12
N ILE A 43 26.25 1.19 4.31
CA ILE A 43 27.62 1.07 4.82
C ILE A 43 27.98 -0.41 4.96
N THR A 44 27.12 -1.20 5.59
CA THR A 44 27.33 -2.65 5.71
C THR A 44 27.52 -3.30 4.34
N ALA A 45 26.74 -2.94 3.32
CA ALA A 45 26.92 -3.48 1.97
C ALA A 45 28.24 -3.02 1.30
N LEU A 46 28.79 -1.87 1.68
CA LEU A 46 30.01 -1.32 1.11
C LEU A 46 31.30 -1.86 1.76
N VAL A 47 31.29 -2.08 3.07
CA VAL A 47 32.50 -2.46 3.85
C VAL A 47 32.42 -3.83 4.49
N GLY A 48 31.24 -4.47 4.53
CA GLY A 48 30.96 -5.71 5.25
C GLY A 48 30.59 -5.49 6.71
N ASP A 49 29.99 -6.50 7.33
CA ASP A 49 29.55 -6.47 8.73
C ASP A 49 30.70 -6.30 9.72
N GLU A 50 31.83 -6.97 9.45
CA GLU A 50 33.02 -7.03 10.33
C GLU A 50 33.98 -5.83 10.18
N ALA A 51 33.56 -4.77 9.48
CA ALA A 51 34.42 -3.61 9.27
C ALA A 51 34.65 -2.83 10.58
N ALA A 52 35.90 -2.45 10.85
CA ALA A 52 36.27 -1.63 12.00
C ALA A 52 35.49 -0.31 12.04
N ALA A 53 35.21 0.19 13.25
CA ALA A 53 34.42 1.40 13.47
C ALA A 53 34.98 2.65 12.75
N ASP A 54 36.31 2.77 12.67
CA ASP A 54 36.97 3.86 11.95
C ASP A 54 36.72 3.80 10.44
N THR A 55 36.73 2.59 9.87
CA THR A 55 36.42 2.35 8.45
C THR A 55 34.97 2.70 8.17
N ARG A 56 34.03 2.21 8.99
CA ARG A 56 32.59 2.57 8.87
C ARG A 56 32.39 4.08 8.94
N SER A 57 33.06 4.76 9.86
CA SER A 57 32.94 6.22 10.03
C SER A 57 33.47 7.02 8.84
N LYS A 58 34.58 6.58 8.22
CA LYS A 58 35.10 7.18 6.98
C LYS A 58 34.13 6.99 5.82
N PHE A 59 33.65 5.76 5.63
CA PHE A 59 32.71 5.43 4.55
C PHE A 59 31.37 6.14 4.71
N ARG A 60 30.90 6.33 5.95
CA ARG A 60 29.70 7.15 6.25
C ARG A 60 29.84 8.57 5.70
N ARG A 61 30.98 9.22 5.93
CA ARG A 61 31.24 10.58 5.41
C ARG A 61 31.27 10.59 3.88
N MET A 62 31.98 9.66 3.27
CA MET A 62 32.07 9.55 1.81
C MET A 62 30.70 9.25 1.17
N LEU A 63 29.86 8.42 1.81
CA LEU A 63 28.51 8.13 1.36
C LEU A 63 27.61 9.37 1.40
N ARG A 64 27.70 10.18 2.45
CA ARG A 64 26.99 11.47 2.55
C ARG A 64 27.48 12.51 1.56
N ASN A 65 28.76 12.45 1.19
CA ASN A 65 29.35 13.30 0.16
C ASN A 65 28.96 12.88 -1.27
N GLY A 66 28.25 11.75 -1.45
CA GLY A 66 27.86 11.24 -2.76
C GLY A 66 28.99 10.57 -3.53
N GLU A 67 30.06 10.13 -2.86
CA GLU A 67 31.23 9.56 -3.55
C GLU A 67 30.98 8.14 -4.11
N PHE A 68 29.90 7.48 -3.69
CA PHE A 68 29.59 6.09 -4.05
C PHE A 68 28.34 5.92 -4.92
N GLU A 69 27.65 6.99 -5.37
CA GLU A 69 26.34 6.89 -6.04
C GLU A 69 26.31 5.88 -7.20
N GLN A 70 27.37 5.87 -8.03
CA GLN A 70 27.49 5.01 -9.21
C GLN A 70 28.07 3.62 -8.90
N LYS A 71 28.55 3.38 -7.66
CA LYS A 71 29.13 2.10 -7.29
C LYS A 71 28.02 1.06 -7.21
N GLU A 72 28.27 -0.12 -7.79
CA GLU A 72 27.37 -1.25 -7.64
C GLU A 72 27.59 -1.96 -6.30
N ILE A 73 26.49 -2.25 -5.62
CA ILE A 73 26.46 -3.01 -4.38
C ILE A 73 25.39 -4.10 -4.48
N GLU A 74 25.54 -5.13 -3.66
CA GLU A 74 24.52 -6.16 -3.47
C GLU A 74 23.81 -5.88 -2.15
N VAL A 75 22.51 -5.61 -2.22
CA VAL A 75 21.67 -5.34 -1.05
C VAL A 75 20.50 -6.31 -1.04
N ALA A 76 20.19 -6.84 0.14
CA ALA A 76 18.95 -7.56 0.37
C ALA A 76 17.83 -6.52 0.43
N VAL A 77 16.85 -6.62 -0.46
CA VAL A 77 15.68 -5.73 -0.48
C VAL A 77 14.41 -6.56 -0.48
N SER A 78 13.37 -6.05 0.15
CA SER A 78 12.05 -6.67 0.13
C SER A 78 11.44 -6.45 -1.25
N ASP A 79 11.09 -7.52 -1.96
CA ASP A 79 10.56 -7.43 -3.32
C ASP A 79 9.07 -7.02 -3.28
N PRO A 80 8.69 -5.80 -3.69
CA PRO A 80 7.28 -5.41 -3.71
C PRO A 80 6.55 -6.00 -4.93
N GLY A 81 7.26 -6.69 -5.82
CA GLY A 81 6.85 -6.82 -7.22
C GLY A 81 7.27 -8.10 -7.94
N SER A 82 7.38 -9.24 -7.26
CA SER A 82 7.13 -10.49 -7.99
C SER A 82 5.62 -10.60 -8.22
N SER A 83 5.18 -10.03 -9.34
CA SER A 83 4.00 -10.53 -10.06
C SER A 83 3.96 -12.05 -9.93
N PRO A 84 2.80 -12.67 -9.74
CA PRO A 84 2.70 -14.12 -9.77
C PRO A 84 3.14 -14.62 -11.15
N ILE A 85 4.43 -14.90 -11.31
CA ILE A 85 4.95 -15.91 -12.22
C ILE A 85 4.25 -17.19 -11.78
N GLY A 86 3.12 -17.46 -12.42
CA GLY A 86 2.16 -18.42 -11.90
C GLY A 86 0.76 -18.35 -12.51
N GLN A 87 0.46 -17.40 -13.41
CA GLN A 87 -0.62 -17.58 -14.40
C GLN A 87 -0.17 -18.62 -15.44
N LEU A 88 0.19 -19.81 -14.98
CA LEU A 88 0.19 -21.01 -15.80
C LEU A 88 -1.28 -21.34 -15.96
N ASP A 89 -1.87 -20.96 -17.10
CA ASP A 89 -3.20 -21.39 -17.52
C ASP A 89 -3.18 -22.93 -17.59
N MET A 90 -3.55 -23.58 -16.48
CA MET A 90 -3.68 -25.03 -16.42
C MET A 90 -5.04 -25.36 -17.05
N PRO A 91 -5.08 -26.07 -18.19
CA PRO A 91 -6.33 -26.34 -18.89
C PRO A 91 -7.24 -27.20 -18.02
N GLY A 92 -8.44 -26.69 -17.67
CA GLY A 92 -9.48 -27.46 -16.97
C GLY A 92 -9.93 -26.92 -15.61
N MET A 93 -9.45 -25.76 -15.14
CA MET A 93 -9.95 -25.13 -13.91
C MET A 93 -10.94 -23.98 -14.18
N PRO A 94 -12.05 -23.87 -13.42
CA PRO A 94 -13.01 -22.77 -13.55
C PRO A 94 -12.38 -21.41 -13.21
N PRO A 95 -12.61 -20.34 -14.00
CA PRO A 95 -12.13 -19.01 -13.69
C PRO A 95 -12.80 -18.49 -12.40
N GLY A 96 -11.98 -18.15 -11.39
CA GLY A 96 -12.44 -17.46 -10.16
C GLY A 96 -12.02 -18.10 -8.84
N GLN A 97 -11.71 -19.40 -8.79
CA GLN A 97 -11.27 -20.05 -7.53
C GLN A 97 -9.78 -19.80 -7.20
N VAL A 98 -8.99 -19.36 -8.18
CA VAL A 98 -7.55 -19.09 -8.02
C VAL A 98 -7.27 -17.78 -7.25
N ILE A 99 -8.23 -16.85 -7.23
CA ILE A 99 -8.09 -15.51 -6.63
C ILE A 99 -8.03 -15.62 -5.10
N ASN A 100 -8.94 -16.38 -4.48
CA ASN A 100 -8.96 -16.61 -3.03
C ASN A 100 -7.76 -17.44 -2.53
N LEU A 101 -7.26 -18.37 -3.33
CA LEU A 101 -6.06 -19.13 -2.97
C LEU A 101 -4.80 -18.26 -3.05
N SER A 102 -4.74 -17.29 -3.97
CA SER A 102 -3.63 -16.35 -4.08
C SER A 102 -3.56 -15.37 -2.90
N GLU A 103 -4.69 -14.85 -2.43
CA GLU A 103 -4.75 -13.98 -1.24
C GLU A 103 -4.43 -14.73 0.06
N MET A 104 -4.96 -15.95 0.22
CA MET A 104 -4.64 -16.80 1.37
C MET A 104 -3.16 -17.24 1.35
N MET A 105 -2.57 -17.46 0.18
CA MET A 105 -1.15 -17.78 0.04
C MET A 105 -0.25 -16.57 0.23
N LYS A 106 -0.70 -15.34 -0.07
CA LYS A 106 -0.01 -14.09 0.31
C LYS A 106 -0.02 -13.87 1.83
N GLY A 107 -1.12 -14.20 2.51
CA GLY A 107 -1.20 -14.16 3.97
C GLY A 107 -0.30 -15.18 4.68
N ILE A 108 -0.08 -16.35 4.06
CA ILE A 108 0.80 -17.42 4.58
C ILE A 108 2.26 -17.24 4.14
N MET A 109 2.54 -16.68 2.95
CA MET A 109 3.87 -16.21 2.50
C MET A 109 4.13 -14.75 2.90
N GLY A 110 3.56 -14.29 4.01
CA GLY A 110 3.58 -12.89 4.47
C GLY A 110 4.96 -12.33 4.85
N ASN A 111 6.05 -13.06 4.58
CA ASN A 111 7.40 -12.53 4.65
C ASN A 111 8.31 -13.36 3.74
N ARG A 112 8.23 -13.14 2.41
CA ARG A 112 9.27 -13.68 1.52
C ARG A 112 10.61 -13.11 1.99
N PRO A 113 11.64 -13.95 2.20
CA PRO A 113 12.93 -13.47 2.67
C PRO A 113 13.47 -12.42 1.69
N PRO A 114 14.12 -11.37 2.20
CA PRO A 114 14.63 -10.30 1.35
C PRO A 114 15.60 -10.89 0.31
N VAL A 115 15.39 -10.51 -0.95
CA VAL A 115 16.14 -11.05 -2.07
C VAL A 115 17.35 -10.17 -2.29
N LYS A 116 18.53 -10.78 -2.39
CA LYS A 116 19.75 -10.05 -2.74
C LYS A 116 19.68 -9.60 -4.20
N ARG A 117 19.79 -8.30 -4.42
CA ARG A 117 19.81 -7.68 -5.74
C ARG A 117 21.03 -6.79 -5.86
N ARG A 118 21.65 -6.83 -7.03
CA ARG A 118 22.76 -5.95 -7.40
C ARG A 118 22.22 -4.69 -8.05
N MET A 119 22.59 -3.52 -7.55
CA MET A 119 22.15 -2.22 -8.03
C MET A 119 23.13 -1.12 -7.62
N THR A 120 22.95 0.09 -8.14
CA THR A 120 23.75 1.24 -7.73
C THR A 120 23.41 1.68 -6.31
N VAL A 121 24.36 2.32 -5.62
CA VAL A 121 24.11 2.93 -4.29
C VAL A 121 22.96 3.94 -4.35
N GLU A 122 22.86 4.73 -5.42
CA GLU A 122 21.77 5.69 -5.60
C GLU A 122 20.40 4.99 -5.60
N ALA A 123 20.27 3.90 -6.38
CA ALA A 123 19.04 3.14 -6.46
C ALA A 123 18.73 2.41 -5.14
N ALA A 124 19.75 1.80 -4.53
CA ALA A 124 19.62 1.13 -3.24
C ALA A 124 19.17 2.10 -2.15
N ARG A 125 19.72 3.33 -2.11
CA ARG A 125 19.34 4.34 -1.13
C ARG A 125 17.84 4.60 -1.15
N ARG A 126 17.26 4.89 -2.31
CA ARG A 126 15.82 5.18 -2.43
C ARG A 126 14.94 4.02 -1.98
N ILE A 127 15.33 2.79 -2.31
CA ILE A 127 14.57 1.59 -1.94
C ILE A 127 14.68 1.33 -0.44
N LEU A 128 15.89 1.40 0.12
CA LEU A 128 16.13 1.16 1.54
C LEU A 128 15.48 2.23 2.41
N GLU A 129 15.53 3.51 2.03
CA GLU A 129 14.85 4.58 2.76
C GLU A 129 13.34 4.34 2.83
N ALA A 130 12.72 3.92 1.72
CA ALA A 130 11.29 3.59 1.70
C ALA A 130 10.98 2.35 2.56
N GLU A 131 11.80 1.30 2.48
CA GLU A 131 11.65 0.07 3.25
C GLU A 131 11.79 0.33 4.76
N GLU A 132 12.81 1.08 5.17
CA GLU A 132 13.03 1.44 6.58
C GLU A 132 11.93 2.38 7.10
N ALA A 133 11.43 3.29 6.26
CA ALA A 133 10.30 4.13 6.64
C ALA A 133 9.05 3.28 6.93
N ASP A 134 8.76 2.28 6.09
CA ASP A 134 7.63 1.37 6.26
C ASP A 134 7.78 0.46 7.48
N ASN A 135 8.99 -0.04 7.74
CA ASN A 135 9.28 -0.87 8.91
C ASN A 135 9.11 -0.12 10.24
N LEU A 136 9.28 1.20 10.24
CA LEU A 136 9.11 2.05 11.42
C LEU A 136 7.64 2.41 11.70
N LEU A 137 6.71 2.08 10.80
CA LEU A 137 5.28 2.35 11.00
C LEU A 137 4.60 1.27 11.82
N ASP A 138 3.86 1.69 12.85
CA ASP A 138 2.93 0.81 13.55
C ASP A 138 1.61 0.72 12.75
N ASN A 139 1.44 -0.38 12.01
CA ASN A 139 0.26 -0.58 11.17
C ASN A 139 -1.03 -0.75 11.99
N ASP A 140 -0.96 -1.30 13.20
CA ASP A 140 -2.14 -1.50 14.04
C ASP A 140 -2.63 -0.16 14.60
N GLN A 141 -1.69 0.69 15.04
CA GLN A 141 -1.99 2.05 15.46
C GLN A 141 -2.55 2.87 14.30
N LEU A 142 -1.91 2.82 13.13
CA LEU A 142 -2.37 3.54 11.94
C LEU A 142 -3.78 3.12 11.51
N THR A 143 -4.11 1.83 11.61
CA THR A 143 -5.45 1.34 11.27
C THR A 143 -6.51 1.90 12.22
N LYS A 144 -6.22 1.95 13.52
CA LYS A 144 -7.13 2.55 14.51
C LYS A 144 -7.30 4.06 14.29
N GLU A 145 -6.20 4.76 14.04
CA GLU A 145 -6.22 6.19 13.74
C GLU A 145 -6.96 6.49 12.43
N ALA A 146 -6.83 5.64 11.41
CA ALA A 146 -7.55 5.79 10.15
C ALA A 146 -9.07 5.69 10.32
N VAL A 147 -9.54 4.73 11.11
CA VAL A 147 -10.97 4.60 11.46
C VAL A 147 -11.43 5.85 12.20
N SER A 148 -10.72 6.25 13.25
CA SER A 148 -11.05 7.48 14.01
C SER A 148 -11.02 8.73 13.13
N HIS A 149 -10.10 8.83 12.18
CA HIS A 149 -10.00 9.96 11.27
C HIS A 149 -11.18 10.00 10.28
N ALA A 150 -11.55 8.85 9.71
CA ALA A 150 -12.71 8.73 8.84
C ALA A 150 -14.02 9.07 9.58
N GLU A 151 -14.17 8.61 10.82
CA GLU A 151 -15.34 8.90 11.66
C GLU A 151 -15.51 10.39 11.99
N ASN A 152 -14.40 11.08 12.34
CA ASN A 152 -14.47 12.46 12.84
C ASN A 152 -14.29 13.54 11.76
N ASN A 153 -13.55 13.23 10.69
CA ASN A 153 -13.14 14.20 9.66
C ASN A 153 -13.50 13.76 8.24
N GLY A 154 -14.09 12.57 8.07
CA GLY A 154 -14.41 12.03 6.75
C GLY A 154 -15.45 12.86 6.01
N ILE A 155 -15.23 13.05 4.71
CA ILE A 155 -16.16 13.76 3.82
C ILE A 155 -16.46 12.84 2.65
N VAL A 156 -17.74 12.56 2.44
CA VAL A 156 -18.24 11.81 1.28
C VAL A 156 -18.97 12.78 0.35
N PHE A 157 -18.59 12.79 -0.92
CA PHE A 157 -19.30 13.53 -1.95
C PHE A 157 -20.12 12.56 -2.80
N LEU A 158 -21.44 12.72 -2.76
CA LEU A 158 -22.38 11.95 -3.59
C LEU A 158 -22.76 12.79 -4.80
N ASP A 159 -22.19 12.48 -5.96
CA ASP A 159 -22.52 13.15 -7.21
C ASP A 159 -23.78 12.56 -7.86
N GLU A 160 -24.46 13.37 -8.68
CA GLU A 160 -25.66 12.98 -9.45
C GLU A 160 -26.76 12.31 -8.61
N ILE A 161 -26.92 12.72 -7.34
CA ILE A 161 -27.95 12.18 -6.44
C ILE A 161 -29.39 12.38 -6.98
N ASP A 162 -29.58 13.36 -7.87
CA ASP A 162 -30.85 13.59 -8.57
C ASP A 162 -31.27 12.40 -9.47
N LYS A 163 -30.32 11.60 -9.97
CA LYS A 163 -30.60 10.47 -10.86
C LYS A 163 -31.34 9.34 -10.17
N ILE A 164 -31.16 9.20 -8.85
CA ILE A 164 -31.78 8.17 -8.03
C ILE A 164 -33.11 8.62 -7.43
N CYS A 165 -33.51 9.89 -7.59
CA CYS A 165 -34.85 10.34 -7.20
C CYS A 165 -35.94 9.74 -8.09
N ALA A 166 -37.11 9.43 -7.50
CA ALA A 166 -38.28 9.00 -8.25
C ALA A 166 -38.76 10.14 -9.17
N ARG A 167 -39.08 9.83 -10.43
CA ARG A 167 -39.73 10.82 -11.31
C ARG A 167 -41.21 10.85 -10.97
N THR A 168 -41.70 11.99 -10.52
CA THR A 168 -43.12 12.27 -10.30
C THR A 168 -43.87 12.35 -11.64
N SER A 169 -43.89 11.28 -12.43
CA SER A 169 -44.79 11.18 -13.58
C SER A 169 -46.01 10.37 -13.16
N GLU A 170 -47.11 11.09 -12.96
CA GLU A 170 -48.46 10.56 -12.85
C GLU A 170 -48.72 9.54 -13.98
N GLY A 171 -48.70 8.25 -13.65
CA GLY A 171 -49.15 7.20 -14.57
C GLY A 171 -48.14 6.10 -14.85
N GLY A 172 -48.15 5.08 -13.99
CA GLY A 172 -47.71 3.73 -14.35
C GLY A 172 -46.46 3.26 -13.62
N PHE A 173 -46.65 2.30 -12.71
CA PHE A 173 -45.62 1.49 -12.08
C PHE A 173 -44.72 0.86 -13.15
N ARG A 174 -43.52 1.42 -13.38
CA ARG A 174 -42.50 0.86 -14.29
C ARG A 174 -41.31 0.41 -13.45
N GLY A 175 -40.85 -0.84 -13.66
CA GLY A 175 -39.86 -1.53 -12.81
C GLY A 175 -38.47 -0.90 -12.67
N GLY A 176 -38.21 0.27 -13.27
CA GLY A 176 -36.98 1.05 -13.02
C GLY A 176 -37.00 1.85 -11.73
N ASP A 177 -38.18 2.17 -11.18
CA ASP A 177 -38.32 3.01 -9.98
C ASP A 177 -37.92 2.25 -8.70
N VAL A 178 -38.23 0.94 -8.62
CA VAL A 178 -37.89 0.07 -7.47
C VAL A 178 -36.36 -0.02 -7.25
N SER A 179 -35.58 -0.01 -8.33
CA SER A 179 -34.11 -0.09 -8.25
C SER A 179 -33.46 1.24 -7.83
N ARG A 180 -34.10 2.38 -8.10
CA ARG A 180 -33.59 3.71 -7.76
C ARG A 180 -33.87 4.04 -6.29
N GLU A 181 -35.09 3.74 -5.84
CA GLU A 181 -35.47 3.83 -4.42
C GLU A 181 -34.69 2.84 -3.57
N GLY A 182 -34.31 1.68 -4.12
CA GLY A 182 -33.41 0.72 -3.46
C GLY A 182 -32.09 1.35 -3.03
N VAL A 183 -31.41 2.08 -3.94
CA VAL A 183 -30.15 2.78 -3.62
C VAL A 183 -30.35 3.84 -2.52
N GLN A 184 -31.48 4.57 -2.53
CA GLN A 184 -31.78 5.52 -1.47
C GLN A 184 -31.96 4.83 -0.11
N ARG A 185 -32.65 3.68 -0.08
CA ARG A 185 -32.84 2.89 1.14
C ARG A 185 -31.52 2.33 1.66
N ASP A 186 -30.64 1.92 0.76
CA ASP A 186 -29.31 1.40 1.11
C ASP A 186 -28.36 2.52 1.60
N LEU A 187 -28.58 3.78 1.19
CA LEU A 187 -27.86 4.99 1.66
C LEU A 187 -28.41 5.58 2.97
N LEU A 188 -29.58 5.12 3.45
CA LEU A 188 -30.25 5.63 4.65
C LEU A 188 -29.86 5.04 6.03
N PRO A 189 -28.99 4.02 6.20
CA PRO A 189 -28.71 3.47 7.53
C PRO A 189 -27.99 4.44 8.47
#